data_AF-E1ZCJ5-F1
#
_entry.id   AF-E1ZCJ5-F1
#
_cell.length_a   1.000
_cell.length_b   1.000
_cell.length_c   1.000
_cell.angle_alpha   90.00
_cell.angle_beta   90.00
_cell.angle_gamma   90.00
#
_symmetry.space_group_name_H-M   'P 1'
#
loop_
_entity.id
_entity.type
_entity.pdbx_description
1 polymer ?
#
loop_
_entity_poly.entity_id
_entity_poly.type
_entity_poly.pdbx_seq_one_letter_code
_entity_poly.pdbx_strand_id
1 'polypeptide(L)'
;MVAVQSGPVAGRFLWVSSGEPHAIRRRELLAKYGDQIRKLYGYDHATAWQVVTVVACQFIMAALVRDWAWWKLAVAAYVVSGTLNQNLFCAQHEISHFLAFKKPLYNKVLALVGNMPLVVPVAVKFREYHHDHHIFLGVDGGDVDLPTVLESSWIAGFFSKLFFTFIYLAIYAVRPLIVRPKAITAADFVNWGLVIGTDVGVLYFLGIKSLVYLLAGSLLGGGLHPMAGHLIAEHYMFSRGQETYSYYGPLNLLSYNVGYHNEHHDFPQIPQTRLHKLRQIAPEYYNNLYAHTSWCWVLWRFLVDPAMGPWSRMHRVMREGTPAANDKFIGSMCKTAAETGAWEAARSAEVLDKGGASALQAAMGGKSAGRLIRKANSENEPQN
;
A
#
# COMPACT_ATOMS: atom_id res chain seq x y z
N MET A 1 36.14 0.19 -2.23
CA MET A 1 34.95 -0.14 -1.41
C MET A 1 34.41 1.17 -0.85
N VAL A 2 33.37 1.73 -1.46
CA VAL A 2 32.67 2.89 -0.86
C VAL A 2 31.76 2.32 0.21
N ALA A 3 31.96 2.70 1.47
CA ALA A 3 31.07 2.31 2.56
C ALA A 3 29.65 2.77 2.21
N VAL A 4 28.81 1.82 1.80
CA VAL A 4 27.38 2.05 1.61
C VAL A 4 26.83 2.25 3.02
N GLN A 5 26.50 3.48 3.38
CA GLN A 5 25.83 3.78 4.65
C GLN A 5 24.68 2.79 4.85
N SER A 6 24.68 2.09 5.98
CA SER A 6 23.76 0.99 6.29
C SER A 6 22.29 1.43 6.47
N GLY A 7 22.02 2.73 6.49
CA GLY A 7 20.69 3.31 6.70
C GLY A 7 20.14 4.11 5.49
N PRO A 8 18.83 4.41 5.49
CA PRO A 8 18.21 5.31 4.53
C PRO A 8 18.78 6.73 4.63
N VAL A 9 18.70 7.48 3.53
CA VAL A 9 19.16 8.88 3.47
C VAL A 9 17.93 9.78 3.37
N ALA A 10 17.78 10.73 4.29
CA ALA A 10 16.73 11.72 4.23
C ALA A 10 16.90 12.64 3.01
N GLY A 11 15.82 12.90 2.27
CA GLY A 11 15.78 13.93 1.23
C GLY A 11 15.96 13.46 -0.22
N ARG A 12 16.07 12.15 -0.48
CA ARG A 12 15.97 11.58 -1.84
C ARG A 12 15.57 10.11 -1.82
N PHE A 13 14.89 9.67 -2.87
CA PHE A 13 14.62 8.25 -3.10
C PHE A 13 15.88 7.47 -3.47
N LEU A 14 15.88 6.18 -3.15
CA LEU A 14 16.91 5.24 -3.63
C LEU A 14 16.48 4.69 -4.98
N TRP A 15 17.11 5.15 -6.06
CA TRP A 15 16.89 4.63 -7.39
C TRP A 15 17.74 3.37 -7.64
N VAL A 16 17.11 2.32 -8.17
CA VAL A 16 17.78 1.05 -8.49
C VAL A 16 17.52 0.62 -9.93
N SER A 17 18.49 -0.07 -10.53
CA SER A 17 18.39 -0.71 -11.85
C SER A 17 18.07 -2.20 -11.76
N SER A 18 18.00 -2.76 -10.55
CA SER A 18 17.63 -4.16 -10.32
C SER A 18 16.17 -4.40 -10.68
N GLY A 19 15.86 -5.62 -11.12
CA GLY A 19 14.47 -6.05 -11.29
C GLY A 19 13.67 -6.07 -9.99
N GLU A 20 12.38 -6.36 -10.12
CA GLU A 20 11.46 -6.56 -9.02
C GLU A 20 11.85 -7.89 -8.29
N PRO A 21 12.19 -7.85 -6.99
CA PRO A 21 12.80 -8.98 -6.29
C PRO A 21 11.88 -10.18 -6.13
N HIS A 22 10.57 -9.97 -6.02
CA HIS A 22 9.57 -11.03 -5.85
C HIS A 22 9.42 -11.87 -7.11
N ALA A 23 9.45 -11.28 -8.30
CA ALA A 23 9.42 -12.01 -9.57
C ALA A 23 10.65 -12.91 -9.72
N ILE A 24 11.83 -12.40 -9.35
CA ILE A 24 13.09 -13.17 -9.36
C ILE A 24 12.99 -14.33 -8.36
N ARG A 25 12.65 -14.03 -7.10
CA ARG A 25 12.58 -15.00 -6.02
C ARG A 25 11.49 -16.06 -6.26
N ARG A 26 10.33 -15.67 -6.76
CA ARG A 26 9.24 -16.58 -7.17
C ARG A 26 9.71 -17.59 -8.20
N ARG A 27 10.46 -17.16 -9.22
CA ARG A 27 10.99 -18.06 -10.26
C ARG A 27 11.94 -19.09 -9.66
N GLU A 28 12.86 -18.66 -8.81
CA GLU A 28 13.81 -19.54 -8.12
C GLU A 28 13.11 -20.53 -7.19
N LEU A 29 12.16 -20.05 -6.40
CA LEU A 29 11.34 -20.86 -5.49
C LEU A 29 10.50 -21.90 -6.25
N LEU A 30 9.91 -21.54 -7.40
CA LEU A 30 9.16 -22.49 -8.22
C LEU A 30 10.05 -23.53 -8.89
N ALA A 31 11.29 -23.18 -9.23
CA ALA A 31 12.26 -24.12 -9.77
C ALA A 31 12.70 -25.15 -8.72
N LYS A 32 12.89 -24.71 -7.46
CA LYS A 32 13.40 -25.57 -6.38
C LYS A 32 12.30 -26.33 -5.62
N TYR A 33 11.16 -25.68 -5.36
CA TYR A 33 10.12 -26.15 -4.45
C TYR A 33 8.71 -26.11 -5.05
N GLY A 34 8.60 -26.02 -6.38
CA GLY A 34 7.33 -25.78 -7.07
C GLY A 34 6.22 -26.77 -6.72
N ASP A 35 6.53 -28.04 -6.49
CA ASP A 35 5.53 -29.06 -6.14
C ASP A 35 4.94 -28.88 -4.74
N GLN A 36 5.72 -28.33 -3.81
CA GLN A 36 5.25 -28.04 -2.45
C GLN A 36 4.51 -26.69 -2.43
N ILE A 37 5.03 -25.68 -3.12
CA ILE A 37 4.44 -24.33 -3.18
C ILE A 37 3.08 -24.34 -3.89
N ARG A 38 2.95 -25.03 -5.03
CA ARG A 38 1.67 -25.09 -5.76
C ARG A 38 0.54 -25.75 -4.95
N LYS A 39 0.86 -26.61 -3.97
CA LYS A 39 -0.13 -27.19 -3.04
C LYS A 39 -0.68 -26.17 -2.05
N LEU A 40 0.00 -25.05 -1.85
CA LEU A 40 -0.47 -23.98 -0.97
C LEU A 40 -1.51 -23.08 -1.64
N TYR A 41 -1.51 -23.00 -2.97
CA TYR A 41 -2.41 -22.14 -3.74
C TYR A 41 -3.89 -22.46 -3.51
N GLY A 42 -4.73 -21.46 -3.73
CA GLY A 42 -6.18 -21.61 -3.78
C GLY A 42 -6.88 -20.61 -2.86
N TYR A 43 -8.02 -21.02 -2.34
CA TYR A 43 -8.84 -20.20 -1.45
C TYR A 43 -8.99 -20.85 -0.08
N ASP A 44 -9.38 -20.04 0.90
CA ASP A 44 -9.73 -20.47 2.25
C ASP A 44 -10.98 -19.74 2.75
N HIS A 45 -12.01 -20.52 3.08
CA HIS A 45 -13.27 -19.98 3.58
C HIS A 45 -13.16 -19.38 4.99
N ALA A 46 -12.07 -19.64 5.72
CA ALA A 46 -11.80 -18.97 7.00
C ALA A 46 -11.84 -17.45 6.86
N THR A 47 -11.31 -16.89 5.75
CA THR A 47 -11.34 -15.46 5.46
C THR A 47 -12.77 -14.92 5.42
N ALA A 48 -13.69 -15.66 4.79
CA ALA A 48 -15.10 -15.24 4.72
C ALA A 48 -15.77 -15.22 6.09
N TRP A 49 -15.55 -16.24 6.91
CA TRP A 49 -16.10 -16.31 8.27
C TRP A 49 -15.55 -15.20 9.16
N GLN A 50 -14.26 -14.91 9.07
CA GLN A 50 -13.62 -13.81 9.79
C GLN A 50 -14.24 -12.46 9.41
N VAL A 51 -14.39 -12.18 8.12
CA VAL A 51 -14.99 -10.92 7.63
C VAL A 51 -16.42 -10.75 8.12
N VAL A 52 -17.28 -11.76 7.95
CA VAL A 52 -18.68 -11.69 8.38
C VAL A 52 -18.78 -11.51 9.89
N THR A 53 -17.93 -12.20 10.65
CA THR A 53 -17.87 -12.07 12.12
C THR A 53 -17.47 -10.65 12.52
N VAL A 54 -16.43 -10.09 11.91
CA VAL A 54 -15.94 -8.74 12.24
C VAL A 54 -16.95 -7.67 11.84
N VAL A 55 -17.60 -7.79 10.67
CA VAL A 55 -18.69 -6.89 10.26
C VAL A 55 -19.86 -6.94 11.24
N ALA A 56 -20.28 -8.14 11.67
CA ALA A 56 -21.35 -8.30 12.64
C ALA A 56 -20.98 -7.67 14.00
N CYS A 57 -19.80 -7.99 14.54
CA CYS A 57 -19.28 -7.37 15.75
C CYS A 57 -19.27 -5.84 15.66
N GLN A 58 -18.93 -5.32 14.49
CA GLN A 58 -18.79 -3.89 14.31
C GLN A 58 -20.14 -3.15 14.30
N PHE A 59 -21.16 -3.71 13.65
CA PHE A 59 -22.52 -3.15 13.73
C PHE A 59 -23.17 -3.35 15.09
N ILE A 60 -22.90 -4.47 15.79
CA ILE A 60 -23.34 -4.67 17.17
C ILE A 60 -22.76 -3.58 18.07
N MET A 61 -21.44 -3.34 18.00
CA MET A 61 -20.79 -2.30 18.78
C MET A 61 -21.29 -0.89 18.41
N ALA A 62 -21.49 -0.61 17.12
CA ALA A 62 -22.09 0.64 16.67
C ALA A 62 -23.48 0.86 17.30
N ALA A 63 -24.31 -0.18 17.39
CA ALA A 63 -25.62 -0.10 18.04
C ALA A 63 -25.52 0.13 19.55
N LEU A 64 -24.50 -0.42 20.23
CA LEU A 64 -24.32 -0.27 21.68
C LEU A 64 -23.82 1.13 22.08
N VAL A 65 -22.93 1.74 21.29
CA VAL A 65 -22.31 3.05 21.63
C VAL A 65 -23.26 4.23 21.48
N ARG A 66 -24.46 4.03 20.91
CA ARG A 66 -25.47 5.08 20.67
C ARG A 66 -25.78 5.93 21.91
N ASP A 67 -25.82 5.31 23.09
CA ASP A 67 -26.22 5.97 24.35
C ASP A 67 -25.00 6.28 25.25
N TRP A 68 -23.78 6.01 24.77
CA TRP A 68 -22.58 6.23 25.56
C TRP A 68 -22.20 7.72 25.64
N ALA A 69 -21.49 8.09 26.71
CA ALA A 69 -20.84 9.39 26.78
C ALA A 69 -19.74 9.49 25.71
N TRP A 70 -19.51 10.69 25.16
CA TRP A 70 -18.56 10.92 24.08
C TRP A 70 -17.14 10.43 24.36
N TRP A 71 -16.66 10.52 25.60
CA TRP A 71 -15.33 10.02 25.96
C TRP A 71 -15.25 8.48 25.91
N LYS A 72 -16.31 7.77 26.32
CA LYS A 72 -16.38 6.30 26.20
C LYS A 72 -16.43 5.88 24.73
N LEU A 73 -17.17 6.63 23.92
CA LEU A 73 -17.22 6.45 22.47
C LEU A 73 -15.84 6.65 21.86
N ALA A 74 -15.10 7.70 22.23
CA ALA A 74 -13.75 7.95 21.71
C ALA A 74 -12.79 6.79 22.02
N VAL A 75 -12.83 6.25 23.25
CA VAL A 75 -12.04 5.08 23.64
C VAL A 75 -12.46 3.84 22.82
N ALA A 76 -13.76 3.59 22.67
CA ALA A 76 -14.26 2.47 21.89
C ALA A 76 -13.92 2.61 20.40
N ALA A 77 -13.98 3.82 19.85
CA ALA A 77 -13.62 4.12 18.48
C ALA A 77 -12.14 3.82 18.22
N TYR A 78 -11.25 4.15 19.17
CA TYR A 78 -9.83 3.84 19.01
C TYR A 78 -9.54 2.34 19.17
N VAL A 79 -9.98 1.73 20.28
CA VAL A 79 -9.57 0.37 20.66
C VAL A 79 -10.36 -0.69 19.91
N VAL A 80 -11.68 -0.55 19.81
CA VAL A 80 -12.56 -1.56 19.21
C VAL A 80 -12.74 -1.26 17.72
N SER A 81 -13.28 -0.08 17.38
CA SER A 81 -13.55 0.29 15.99
C SER A 81 -12.27 0.34 15.16
N GLY A 82 -11.19 0.94 15.69
CA GLY A 82 -9.89 1.01 15.02
C GLY A 82 -9.31 -0.37 14.73
N THR A 83 -9.37 -1.30 15.69
CA THR A 83 -8.93 -2.69 15.51
C THR A 83 -9.77 -3.44 14.47
N LEU A 84 -11.10 -3.36 14.58
CA LEU A 84 -12.01 -4.05 13.66
C LEU A 84 -11.95 -3.47 12.24
N ASN A 85 -11.85 -2.15 12.10
CA ASN A 85 -11.72 -1.51 10.79
C ASN A 85 -10.35 -1.80 10.17
N GLN A 86 -9.26 -1.81 10.95
CA GLN A 86 -7.96 -2.22 10.43
C GLN A 86 -7.94 -3.69 10.02
N ASN A 87 -8.59 -4.58 10.77
CA ASN A 87 -8.82 -5.95 10.33
C ASN A 87 -9.53 -5.97 8.97
N LEU A 88 -10.62 -5.22 8.81
CA LEU A 88 -11.36 -5.18 7.55
C LEU A 88 -10.57 -4.55 6.40
N PHE A 89 -9.70 -3.56 6.63
CA PHE A 89 -8.76 -3.09 5.62
C PHE A 89 -7.79 -4.20 5.17
N CYS A 90 -7.22 -4.97 6.11
CA CYS A 90 -6.43 -6.16 5.78
C CYS A 90 -7.27 -7.24 5.07
N ALA A 91 -8.57 -7.33 5.35
CA ALA A 91 -9.46 -8.23 4.63
C ALA A 91 -9.65 -7.79 3.18
N GLN A 92 -9.80 -6.49 2.92
CA GLN A 92 -9.87 -5.97 1.54
C GLN A 92 -8.60 -6.36 0.76
N HIS A 93 -7.43 -6.32 1.40
CA HIS A 93 -6.18 -6.86 0.86
C HIS A 93 -6.30 -8.34 0.45
N GLU A 94 -6.66 -9.22 1.38
CA GLU A 94 -6.78 -10.67 1.11
C GLU A 94 -7.82 -10.99 0.03
N ILE A 95 -9.00 -10.35 0.10
CA ILE A 95 -10.12 -10.61 -0.82
C ILE A 95 -9.83 -10.10 -2.24
N SER A 96 -9.00 -9.06 -2.37
CA SER A 96 -8.62 -8.50 -3.68
C SER A 96 -7.95 -9.54 -4.60
N HIS A 97 -7.20 -10.48 -4.00
CA HIS A 97 -6.54 -11.62 -4.63
C HIS A 97 -7.46 -12.83 -4.84
N PHE A 98 -8.75 -12.70 -4.51
CA PHE A 98 -9.77 -13.75 -4.62
C PHE A 98 -9.51 -14.99 -3.76
N LEU A 99 -8.93 -14.80 -2.58
CA LEU A 99 -8.49 -15.89 -1.70
C LEU A 99 -9.57 -16.40 -0.73
N ALA A 100 -10.77 -15.81 -0.67
CA ALA A 100 -11.83 -16.25 0.25
C ALA A 100 -12.76 -17.31 -0.37
N PHE A 101 -12.98 -17.27 -1.69
CA PHE A 101 -13.85 -18.21 -2.40
C PHE A 101 -13.29 -18.61 -3.76
N LYS A 102 -13.66 -19.79 -4.25
CA LYS A 102 -13.35 -20.24 -5.61
C LYS A 102 -13.90 -19.32 -6.70
N LYS A 103 -15.12 -18.80 -6.53
CA LYS A 103 -15.78 -17.96 -7.55
C LYS A 103 -15.42 -16.48 -7.32
N PRO A 104 -14.89 -15.76 -8.32
CA PRO A 104 -14.54 -14.34 -8.17
C PRO A 104 -15.72 -13.45 -7.74
N LEU A 105 -16.94 -13.76 -8.18
CA LEU A 105 -18.14 -13.01 -7.80
C LEU A 105 -18.37 -12.99 -6.28
N TYR A 106 -18.18 -14.12 -5.60
CA TYR A 106 -18.41 -14.21 -4.15
C TYR A 106 -17.38 -13.41 -3.35
N ASN A 107 -16.14 -13.37 -3.82
CA ASN A 107 -15.12 -12.48 -3.25
C ASN A 107 -15.49 -11.01 -3.45
N LYS A 108 -15.97 -10.61 -4.64
CA LYS A 108 -16.43 -9.22 -4.88
C LYS A 108 -17.58 -8.84 -3.95
N VAL A 109 -18.55 -9.73 -3.76
CA VAL A 109 -19.66 -9.52 -2.80
C VAL A 109 -19.14 -9.42 -1.36
N LEU A 110 -18.24 -10.32 -0.96
CA LEU A 110 -17.63 -10.27 0.38
C LEU A 110 -16.84 -8.99 0.61
N ALA A 111 -16.12 -8.49 -0.39
CA ALA A 111 -15.39 -7.23 -0.33
C ALA A 111 -16.35 -6.06 -0.06
N LEU A 112 -17.49 -6.00 -0.78
CA LEU A 112 -18.54 -5.00 -0.56
C LEU A 112 -19.12 -5.10 0.86
N VAL A 113 -19.42 -6.31 1.34
CA VAL A 113 -19.92 -6.55 2.71
C VAL A 113 -18.91 -6.08 3.75
N GLY A 114 -17.63 -6.44 3.58
CA GLY A 114 -16.54 -5.99 4.46
C GLY A 114 -16.28 -4.49 4.40
N ASN A 115 -16.75 -3.80 3.36
CA ASN A 115 -16.61 -2.35 3.23
C ASN A 115 -17.71 -1.58 3.99
N MET A 116 -18.88 -2.19 4.20
CA MET A 116 -20.04 -1.51 4.81
C MET A 116 -19.72 -0.75 6.11
N PRO A 117 -18.98 -1.30 7.09
CA PRO A 117 -18.68 -0.56 8.33
C PRO A 117 -17.49 0.41 8.23
N LEU A 118 -16.85 0.54 7.06
CA LEU A 118 -15.66 1.39 6.89
C LEU A 118 -16.00 2.85 6.57
N VAL A 119 -17.25 3.19 6.26
CA VAL A 119 -17.74 4.56 5.96
C VAL A 119 -17.10 5.20 4.70
N VAL A 120 -16.10 4.56 4.12
CA VAL A 120 -15.38 5.03 2.92
C VAL A 120 -15.36 3.90 1.90
N PRO A 121 -15.82 4.11 0.65
CA PRO A 121 -15.92 3.04 -0.33
C PRO A 121 -14.54 2.70 -0.94
N VAL A 122 -13.86 1.72 -0.36
CA VAL A 122 -12.52 1.28 -0.74
C VAL A 122 -12.51 0.03 -1.64
N ALA A 123 -13.44 -0.90 -1.49
CA ALA A 123 -13.36 -2.27 -2.03
C ALA A 123 -12.99 -2.37 -3.51
N VAL A 124 -13.65 -1.60 -4.38
CA VAL A 124 -13.45 -1.67 -5.84
C VAL A 124 -12.10 -1.08 -6.24
N LYS A 125 -11.85 0.19 -5.89
CA LYS A 125 -10.63 0.90 -6.29
C LYS A 125 -9.40 0.38 -5.58
N PHE A 126 -9.51 0.00 -4.32
CA PHE A 126 -8.41 -0.63 -3.59
C PHE A 126 -7.90 -1.86 -4.34
N ARG A 127 -8.78 -2.77 -4.78
CA ARG A 127 -8.36 -3.95 -5.56
C ARG A 127 -7.62 -3.56 -6.86
N GLU A 128 -8.13 -2.58 -7.59
CA GLU A 128 -7.51 -2.14 -8.85
C GLU A 128 -6.12 -1.55 -8.63
N TYR A 129 -5.94 -0.74 -7.59
CA TYR A 129 -4.68 -0.10 -7.27
C TYR A 129 -3.69 -1.04 -6.58
N HIS A 130 -4.19 -1.95 -5.76
CA HIS A 130 -3.38 -2.97 -5.11
C HIS A 130 -2.78 -3.95 -6.14
N HIS A 131 -3.54 -4.33 -7.16
CA HIS A 131 -2.99 -5.10 -8.27
C HIS A 131 -1.91 -4.34 -9.04
N ASP A 132 -2.12 -3.04 -9.31
CA ASP A 132 -1.08 -2.21 -9.94
C ASP A 132 0.18 -2.18 -9.07
N HIS A 133 0.04 -2.05 -7.75
CA HIS A 133 1.16 -2.10 -6.80
C HIS A 133 1.94 -3.44 -6.87
N HIS A 134 1.26 -4.58 -6.94
CA HIS A 134 1.92 -5.89 -7.12
C HIS A 134 2.64 -6.02 -8.48
N ILE A 135 2.07 -5.44 -9.54
CA ILE A 135 2.63 -5.52 -10.91
C ILE A 135 3.80 -4.54 -11.10
N PHE A 136 3.67 -3.35 -10.54
CA PHE A 136 4.56 -2.22 -10.76
C PHE A 136 5.38 -1.88 -9.51
N LEU A 137 5.58 -2.81 -8.57
CA LEU A 137 6.21 -2.54 -7.28
C LEU A 137 7.49 -1.69 -7.41
N GLY A 138 7.51 -0.56 -6.72
CA GLY A 138 8.64 0.36 -6.74
C GLY A 138 8.84 1.12 -8.06
N VAL A 139 7.97 0.97 -9.06
CA VAL A 139 8.04 1.71 -10.33
C VAL A 139 7.36 3.06 -10.20
N ASP A 140 8.09 4.13 -10.45
CA ASP A 140 7.58 5.50 -10.34
C ASP A 140 6.40 5.75 -11.30
N GLY A 141 5.29 6.29 -10.78
CA GLY A 141 4.04 6.50 -11.51
C GLY A 141 3.22 5.24 -11.84
N GLY A 142 3.80 4.05 -11.64
CA GLY A 142 3.11 2.76 -11.74
C GLY A 142 2.57 2.30 -10.39
N ASP A 143 3.45 2.27 -9.39
CA ASP A 143 3.12 1.95 -8.00
C ASP A 143 2.60 3.18 -7.27
N VAL A 144 1.28 3.21 -7.04
CA VAL A 144 0.60 4.30 -6.34
C VAL A 144 0.82 4.27 -4.82
N ASP A 145 1.44 3.22 -4.27
CA ASP A 145 1.87 3.19 -2.88
C ASP A 145 3.11 4.08 -2.65
N LEU A 146 3.89 4.39 -3.71
CA LEU A 146 5.01 5.31 -3.60
C LEU A 146 4.54 6.73 -3.29
N PRO A 147 5.12 7.40 -2.28
CA PRO A 147 4.84 8.79 -2.00
C PRO A 147 5.38 9.69 -3.11
N THR A 148 4.68 10.78 -3.37
CA THR A 148 5.15 11.77 -4.33
C THR A 148 6.34 12.57 -3.75
N VAL A 149 7.13 13.21 -4.63
CA VAL A 149 8.18 14.17 -4.23
C VAL A 149 7.61 15.30 -3.37
N LEU A 150 6.40 15.77 -3.70
CA LEU A 150 5.71 16.82 -2.95
C LEU A 150 5.38 16.35 -1.53
N GLU A 151 4.73 15.20 -1.39
CA GLU A 151 4.42 14.61 -0.08
C GLU A 151 5.70 14.40 0.74
N SER A 152 6.72 13.82 0.12
CA SER A 152 7.98 13.50 0.80
C SER A 152 8.72 14.75 1.27
N SER A 153 8.65 15.84 0.51
CA SER A 153 9.26 17.12 0.89
C SER A 153 8.58 17.76 2.10
N TRP A 154 7.27 17.55 2.27
CA TRP A 154 6.49 18.14 3.37
C TRP A 154 6.54 17.31 4.66
N ILE A 155 6.85 16.01 4.55
CA ILE A 155 6.85 15.06 5.67
C ILE A 155 8.30 14.74 6.06
N ALA A 156 8.93 15.66 6.79
CA ALA A 156 10.36 15.57 7.12
C ALA A 156 10.64 15.46 8.63
N GLY A 157 9.90 16.20 9.47
CA GLY A 157 10.10 16.25 10.92
C GLY A 157 9.05 15.48 11.72
N PHE A 158 9.31 15.31 13.03
CA PHE A 158 8.42 14.59 13.95
C PHE A 158 6.95 15.04 13.83
N PHE A 159 6.67 16.34 13.92
CA PHE A 159 5.29 16.85 13.87
C PHE A 159 4.61 16.61 12.52
N SER A 160 5.32 16.81 11.40
CA SER A 160 4.78 16.54 10.06
C SER A 160 4.52 15.05 9.85
N LYS A 161 5.38 14.17 10.39
CA LYS A 161 5.20 12.72 10.32
C LYS A 161 4.05 12.26 11.22
N LEU A 162 3.90 12.85 12.40
CA LEU A 162 2.79 12.57 13.30
C LEU A 162 1.48 12.96 12.63
N PHE A 163 1.39 14.17 12.07
CA PHE A 163 0.23 14.60 11.30
C PHE A 163 -0.04 13.67 10.12
N PHE A 164 1.00 13.33 9.35
CA PHE A 164 0.90 12.35 8.26
C PHE A 164 0.30 11.02 8.72
N THR A 165 0.77 10.45 9.83
CA THR A 165 0.23 9.17 10.35
C THR A 165 -1.25 9.28 10.75
N PHE A 166 -1.74 10.45 11.16
CA PHE A 166 -3.17 10.66 11.45
C PHE A 166 -4.03 10.71 10.19
N ILE A 167 -3.52 11.31 9.10
CA ILE A 167 -4.26 11.46 7.83
C ILE A 167 -3.85 10.44 6.77
N TYR A 168 -3.08 9.42 7.17
CA TYR A 168 -2.41 8.55 6.22
C TYR A 168 -3.40 7.82 5.31
N LEU A 169 -4.50 7.32 5.87
CA LEU A 169 -5.59 6.70 5.10
C LEU A 169 -6.17 7.64 4.03
N ALA A 170 -6.29 8.94 4.31
CA ALA A 170 -6.78 9.91 3.35
C ALA A 170 -5.77 10.15 2.21
N ILE A 171 -4.48 10.24 2.53
CA ILE A 171 -3.42 10.35 1.52
C ILE A 171 -3.39 9.10 0.65
N TYR A 172 -3.46 7.92 1.27
CA TYR A 172 -3.49 6.63 0.58
C TYR A 172 -4.71 6.50 -0.34
N ALA A 173 -5.86 7.06 0.04
CA ALA A 173 -7.06 7.07 -0.80
C ALA A 173 -6.98 8.08 -1.97
N VAL A 174 -6.41 9.27 -1.74
CA VAL A 174 -6.41 10.38 -2.71
C VAL A 174 -5.25 10.28 -3.70
N ARG A 175 -4.05 9.88 -3.24
CA ARG A 175 -2.84 9.84 -4.07
C ARG A 175 -3.02 9.00 -5.35
N PRO A 176 -3.60 7.79 -5.31
CA PRO A 176 -3.82 6.99 -6.52
C PRO A 176 -4.69 7.70 -7.57
N LEU A 177 -5.68 8.49 -7.13
CA LEU A 177 -6.58 9.24 -8.02
C LEU A 177 -5.86 10.38 -8.75
N ILE A 178 -4.75 10.88 -8.19
CA ILE A 178 -3.94 11.95 -8.78
C ILE A 178 -2.80 11.39 -9.61
N VAL A 179 -2.10 10.36 -9.10
CA VAL A 179 -0.91 9.78 -9.72
C VAL A 179 -1.29 8.92 -10.92
N ARG A 180 -2.33 8.09 -10.77
CA ARG A 180 -2.75 7.12 -11.79
C ARG A 180 -4.29 7.01 -11.81
N PRO A 181 -5.00 8.06 -12.26
CA PRO A 181 -6.46 8.05 -12.27
C PRO A 181 -6.99 6.85 -13.07
N LYS A 182 -7.92 6.10 -12.47
CA LYS A 182 -8.63 5.00 -13.13
C LYS A 182 -10.06 5.43 -13.45
N ALA A 183 -10.57 4.99 -14.60
CA ALA A 183 -11.95 5.27 -15.00
C ALA A 183 -12.96 4.77 -13.95
N ILE A 184 -14.02 5.54 -13.74
CA ILE A 184 -15.15 5.14 -12.89
C ILE A 184 -15.97 4.10 -13.66
N THR A 185 -16.36 3.04 -12.97
CA THR A 185 -17.10 1.90 -13.53
C THR A 185 -18.45 1.74 -12.83
N ALA A 186 -19.33 0.90 -13.39
CA ALA A 186 -20.58 0.53 -12.73
C ALA A 186 -20.37 -0.09 -11.33
N ALA A 187 -19.25 -0.81 -11.13
CA ALA A 187 -18.93 -1.40 -9.84
C ALA A 187 -18.64 -0.33 -8.77
N ASP A 188 -18.08 0.82 -9.16
CA ASP A 188 -17.85 1.94 -8.24
C ASP A 188 -19.17 2.50 -7.73
N PHE A 189 -20.15 2.72 -8.61
CA PHE A 189 -21.48 3.16 -8.21
C PHE A 189 -22.19 2.17 -7.28
N VAL A 190 -22.02 0.87 -7.49
CA VAL A 190 -22.55 -0.16 -6.57
C VAL A 190 -21.88 -0.05 -5.20
N ASN A 191 -20.55 0.10 -5.14
CA ASN A 191 -19.83 0.25 -3.88
C ASN A 191 -20.23 1.54 -3.14
N TRP A 192 -20.32 2.66 -3.86
CA TRP A 192 -20.75 3.94 -3.30
C TRP A 192 -22.17 3.88 -2.77
N GLY A 193 -23.10 3.35 -3.58
CA GLY A 193 -24.49 3.19 -3.17
C GLY A 193 -24.65 2.32 -1.94
N LEU A 194 -23.89 1.22 -1.84
CA LEU A 194 -23.92 0.34 -0.67
C LEU A 194 -23.36 1.01 0.58
N VAL A 195 -22.19 1.65 0.50
CA VAL A 195 -21.55 2.31 1.66
C VAL A 195 -22.39 3.51 2.10
N ILE A 196 -22.74 4.42 1.18
CA ILE A 196 -23.57 5.60 1.50
C ILE A 196 -24.94 5.16 2.03
N GLY A 197 -25.58 4.16 1.42
CA GLY A 197 -26.85 3.63 1.89
C GLY A 197 -26.75 3.04 3.30
N THR A 198 -25.65 2.35 3.60
CA THR A 198 -25.38 1.83 4.94
C THR A 198 -25.13 2.96 5.94
N ASP A 199 -24.32 3.95 5.59
CA ASP A 199 -24.01 5.09 6.45
C ASP A 199 -25.26 5.91 6.79
N VAL A 200 -26.12 6.16 5.78
CA VAL A 200 -27.43 6.80 5.97
C VAL A 200 -28.34 5.94 6.85
N GLY A 201 -28.36 4.63 6.65
CA GLY A 201 -29.10 3.69 7.51
C GLY A 201 -28.63 3.73 8.96
N VAL A 202 -27.32 3.68 9.20
CA VAL A 202 -26.73 3.81 10.54
C VAL A 202 -27.09 5.15 11.16
N LEU A 203 -26.95 6.26 10.42
CA LEU A 203 -27.30 7.58 10.92
C LEU A 203 -28.78 7.69 11.30
N TYR A 204 -29.67 7.15 10.46
CA TYR A 204 -31.11 7.21 10.68
C TYR A 204 -31.57 6.32 11.84
N PHE A 205 -31.13 5.06 11.90
CA PHE A 205 -31.61 4.09 12.90
C PHE A 205 -30.81 4.10 14.22
N LEU A 206 -29.51 4.40 14.17
CA LEU A 206 -28.59 4.32 15.32
C LEU A 206 -28.03 5.68 15.75
N GLY A 207 -28.24 6.74 14.97
CA GLY A 207 -27.84 8.11 15.30
C GLY A 207 -26.38 8.44 15.03
N ILE A 208 -26.05 9.72 15.21
CA ILE A 208 -24.73 10.29 14.85
C ILE A 208 -23.56 9.66 15.61
N LYS A 209 -23.75 9.27 16.87
CA LYS A 209 -22.70 8.64 17.69
C LYS A 209 -22.20 7.33 17.07
N SER A 210 -23.11 6.53 16.55
CA SER A 210 -22.80 5.25 15.91
C SER A 210 -22.02 5.46 14.61
N LEU A 211 -22.41 6.45 13.80
CA LEU A 211 -21.67 6.82 12.59
C LEU A 211 -20.28 7.39 12.91
N VAL A 212 -20.17 8.25 13.93
CA VAL A 212 -18.87 8.79 14.39
C VAL A 212 -17.96 7.67 14.88
N TYR A 213 -18.50 6.68 15.59
CA TYR A 213 -17.74 5.51 16.04
C TYR A 213 -17.13 4.72 14.87
N LEU A 214 -17.89 4.50 13.78
CA LEU A 214 -17.39 3.82 12.58
C LEU A 214 -16.36 4.68 11.83
N LEU A 215 -16.68 5.96 11.59
CA LEU A 215 -15.82 6.87 10.84
C LEU A 215 -14.49 7.13 11.57
N ALA A 216 -14.54 7.42 12.88
CA ALA A 216 -13.35 7.61 13.69
C ALA A 216 -12.52 6.32 13.76
N GLY A 217 -13.17 5.15 13.82
CA GLY A 217 -12.50 3.86 13.71
C GLY A 217 -11.73 3.69 12.42
N SER A 218 -12.30 4.08 11.27
CA SER A 218 -11.59 4.01 9.98
C SER A 218 -10.38 4.94 9.95
N LEU A 219 -10.55 6.20 10.36
CA LEU A 219 -9.46 7.19 10.35
C LEU A 219 -8.33 6.82 11.31
N LEU A 220 -8.66 6.41 12.53
CA LEU A 220 -7.67 6.05 13.54
C LEU A 220 -7.05 4.68 13.25
N GLY A 221 -7.88 3.70 12.88
CA GLY A 221 -7.49 2.34 12.56
C GLY A 221 -6.52 2.25 11.39
N GLY A 222 -6.77 3.01 10.32
CA GLY A 222 -5.89 3.17 9.16
C GLY A 222 -4.82 4.26 9.29
N GLY A 223 -4.68 4.84 10.49
CA GLY A 223 -3.74 5.92 10.81
C GLY A 223 -2.84 5.57 11.99
N LEU A 224 -2.90 6.36 13.07
CA LEU A 224 -2.08 6.16 14.27
C LEU A 224 -2.64 5.06 15.20
N HIS A 225 -2.69 3.82 14.71
CA HIS A 225 -3.10 2.63 15.46
C HIS A 225 -2.01 1.54 15.37
N PRO A 226 -1.75 0.75 16.43
CA PRO A 226 -0.73 -0.30 16.44
C PRO A 226 -0.72 -1.20 15.20
N MET A 227 -1.89 -1.59 14.71
CA MET A 227 -2.02 -2.44 13.52
C MET A 227 -1.70 -1.69 12.22
N ALA A 228 -2.05 -0.41 12.08
CA ALA A 228 -1.73 0.38 10.87
C ALA A 228 -0.24 0.62 10.66
N GLY A 229 0.61 0.30 11.64
CA GLY A 229 2.06 0.27 11.43
C GLY A 229 2.49 -0.65 10.29
N HIS A 230 1.69 -1.65 9.90
CA HIS A 230 1.98 -2.49 8.74
C HIS A 230 2.10 -1.67 7.44
N LEU A 231 1.27 -0.63 7.26
CA LEU A 231 1.27 0.17 6.03
C LEU A 231 2.59 0.93 5.80
N ILE A 232 3.31 1.23 6.89
CA ILE A 232 4.66 1.78 6.83
C ILE A 232 5.69 0.65 6.79
N ALA A 233 5.52 -0.37 7.62
CA ALA A 233 6.45 -1.49 7.73
C ALA A 233 6.74 -2.15 6.38
N GLU A 234 5.70 -2.34 5.58
CA GLU A 234 5.72 -3.18 4.39
C GLU A 234 6.68 -2.68 3.32
N HIS A 235 6.68 -1.37 3.01
CA HIS A 235 7.42 -0.83 1.86
C HIS A 235 8.33 0.36 2.15
N TYR A 236 8.38 0.86 3.38
CA TYR A 236 9.38 1.85 3.75
C TYR A 236 10.71 1.17 4.06
N MET A 237 11.79 1.69 3.48
CA MET A 237 13.13 1.12 3.55
C MET A 237 13.76 1.33 4.94
N PHE A 238 13.51 0.39 5.85
CA PHE A 238 14.16 0.32 7.18
C PHE A 238 15.56 -0.28 7.15
N SER A 239 15.86 -1.08 6.13
CA SER A 239 17.16 -1.68 5.82
C SER A 239 17.53 -1.34 4.38
N ARG A 240 18.67 -0.69 4.17
CA ARG A 240 19.03 -0.21 2.84
C ARG A 240 19.17 -1.38 1.85
N GLY A 241 18.50 -1.27 0.70
CA GLY A 241 18.54 -2.31 -0.33
C GLY A 241 17.42 -3.35 -0.24
N GLN A 242 16.53 -3.24 0.76
CA GLN A 242 15.31 -4.05 0.84
C GLN A 242 14.07 -3.15 0.75
N GLU A 243 13.11 -3.52 -0.09
CA GLU A 243 11.91 -2.71 -0.38
C GLU A 243 10.59 -3.33 0.10
N THR A 244 10.64 -4.58 0.57
CA THR A 244 9.49 -5.30 1.10
C THR A 244 9.89 -5.97 2.40
N TYR A 245 9.07 -5.83 3.44
CA TYR A 245 9.39 -6.34 4.77
C TYR A 245 8.27 -7.20 5.32
N SER A 246 8.65 -8.35 5.87
CA SER A 246 7.72 -9.16 6.64
C SER A 246 7.70 -8.71 8.10
N TYR A 247 6.62 -9.03 8.79
CA TYR A 247 6.39 -8.89 10.21
C TYR A 247 5.99 -10.26 10.78
N TYR A 248 6.72 -10.71 11.80
CA TYR A 248 6.47 -11.98 12.48
C TYR A 248 6.12 -11.75 13.95
N GLY A 249 5.06 -11.00 14.20
CA GLY A 249 4.57 -10.75 15.56
C GLY A 249 3.09 -11.04 15.75
N PRO A 250 2.57 -10.84 16.96
CA PRO A 250 1.24 -11.30 17.37
C PRO A 250 0.08 -10.62 16.63
N LEU A 251 0.27 -9.40 16.11
CA LEU A 251 -0.80 -8.67 15.43
C LEU A 251 -1.25 -9.34 14.12
N ASN A 252 -0.47 -10.28 13.57
CA ASN A 252 -0.90 -11.12 12.45
C ASN A 252 -2.20 -11.88 12.72
N LEU A 253 -2.47 -12.25 13.98
CA LEU A 253 -3.71 -12.91 14.39
C LEU A 253 -4.96 -12.08 14.05
N LEU A 254 -4.82 -10.75 14.07
CA LEU A 254 -5.89 -9.79 13.80
C LEU A 254 -5.81 -9.18 12.41
N SER A 255 -4.80 -9.52 11.61
CA SER A 255 -4.50 -8.87 10.33
C SER A 255 -4.35 -9.85 9.18
N TYR A 256 -5.06 -10.99 9.21
CA TYR A 256 -5.03 -12.00 8.14
C TYR A 256 -3.59 -12.36 7.73
N ASN A 257 -2.69 -12.52 8.71
CA ASN A 257 -1.28 -12.83 8.45
C ASN A 257 -0.60 -11.94 7.39
N VAL A 258 -1.08 -10.71 7.16
CA VAL A 258 -0.52 -9.77 6.16
C VAL A 258 0.96 -9.48 6.41
N GLY A 259 1.41 -9.61 7.66
CA GLY A 259 2.82 -9.51 8.00
C GLY A 259 3.71 -10.54 7.31
N TYR A 260 3.20 -11.66 6.78
CA TYR A 260 3.98 -12.50 5.87
C TYR A 260 4.07 -11.86 4.48
N HIS A 261 4.57 -10.62 4.43
CA HIS A 261 4.41 -9.74 3.28
C HIS A 261 5.37 -10.07 2.14
N ASN A 262 6.62 -10.45 2.44
CA ASN A 262 7.52 -10.97 1.40
C ASN A 262 6.98 -12.26 0.78
N GLU A 263 6.48 -13.15 1.63
CA GLU A 263 5.85 -14.40 1.21
C GLU A 263 4.61 -14.14 0.34
N HIS A 264 3.79 -13.16 0.74
CA HIS A 264 2.62 -12.72 0.00
C HIS A 264 2.99 -12.14 -1.37
N HIS A 265 3.94 -11.20 -1.44
CA HIS A 265 4.39 -10.63 -2.70
C HIS A 265 5.05 -11.67 -3.62
N ASP A 266 5.74 -12.67 -3.06
CA ASP A 266 6.27 -13.78 -3.85
C ASP A 266 5.17 -14.68 -4.39
N PHE A 267 4.06 -14.85 -3.67
CA PHE A 267 2.98 -15.76 -4.05
C PHE A 267 1.60 -15.26 -3.54
N PRO A 268 1.01 -14.24 -4.18
CA PRO A 268 -0.26 -13.64 -3.76
C PRO A 268 -1.47 -14.56 -4.01
N GLN A 269 -1.24 -15.77 -4.53
CA GLN A 269 -2.25 -16.83 -4.70
C GLN A 269 -2.31 -17.79 -3.50
N ILE A 270 -1.46 -17.60 -2.50
CA ILE A 270 -1.47 -18.37 -1.25
C ILE A 270 -2.35 -17.62 -0.24
N PRO A 271 -3.42 -18.25 0.29
CA PRO A 271 -4.27 -17.62 1.29
C PRO A 271 -3.51 -17.39 2.59
N GLN A 272 -3.94 -16.39 3.35
CA GLN A 272 -3.33 -15.98 4.62
C GLN A 272 -3.08 -17.12 5.60
N THR A 273 -3.95 -18.12 5.63
CA THR A 273 -3.85 -19.29 6.52
C THR A 273 -2.65 -20.19 6.20
N ARG A 274 -1.98 -19.99 5.06
CA ARG A 274 -0.93 -20.87 4.54
C ARG A 274 0.39 -20.15 4.26
N LEU A 275 0.45 -18.81 4.34
CA LEU A 275 1.68 -18.05 4.07
C LEU A 275 2.86 -18.50 4.96
N HIS A 276 2.60 -18.83 6.23
CA HIS A 276 3.63 -19.36 7.13
C HIS A 276 4.28 -20.67 6.63
N LYS A 277 3.55 -21.49 5.86
CA LYS A 277 4.08 -22.75 5.29
C LYS A 277 5.08 -22.48 4.19
N LEU A 278 4.90 -21.41 3.40
CA LEU A 278 5.87 -21.02 2.38
C LEU A 278 7.24 -20.70 3.01
N ARG A 279 7.23 -19.96 4.13
CA ARG A 279 8.44 -19.69 4.91
C ARG A 279 9.10 -20.98 5.44
N GLN A 280 8.29 -21.96 5.86
CA GLN A 280 8.81 -23.25 6.33
C GLN A 280 9.39 -24.12 5.22
N ILE A 281 8.86 -24.04 3.99
CA ILE A 281 9.36 -24.76 2.82
C ILE A 281 10.72 -24.22 2.38
N ALA A 282 10.90 -22.90 2.40
CA ALA A 282 12.07 -22.24 1.86
C ALA A 282 12.70 -21.23 2.86
N PRO A 283 13.09 -21.67 4.07
CA PRO A 283 13.56 -20.78 5.14
C PRO A 283 14.79 -19.97 4.74
N GLU A 284 15.64 -20.49 3.84
CA GLU A 284 16.85 -19.82 3.36
C GLU A 284 16.57 -18.55 2.56
N TYR A 285 15.38 -18.43 1.98
CA TYR A 285 14.94 -17.25 1.21
C TYR A 285 14.37 -16.13 2.09
N TYR A 286 13.88 -16.48 3.29
CA TYR A 286 13.13 -15.54 4.14
C TYR A 286 13.87 -15.19 5.44
N ASN A 287 14.60 -16.13 6.04
CA ASN A 287 15.24 -15.91 7.34
C ASN A 287 16.43 -14.94 7.30
N ASN A 288 16.98 -14.68 6.11
CA ASN A 288 18.05 -13.71 5.89
C ASN A 288 17.52 -12.30 5.55
N LEU A 289 16.22 -12.15 5.29
CA LEU A 289 15.61 -10.85 5.04
C LEU A 289 15.39 -10.13 6.37
N TYR A 290 15.53 -8.81 6.36
CA TYR A 290 15.14 -8.01 7.52
C TYR A 290 13.62 -8.13 7.71
N ALA A 291 13.20 -8.43 8.94
CA ALA A 291 11.79 -8.53 9.30
C ALA A 291 11.51 -7.76 10.59
N HIS A 292 10.29 -7.23 10.69
CA HIS A 292 9.80 -6.56 11.88
C HIS A 292 9.24 -7.57 12.88
N THR A 293 9.33 -7.22 14.17
CA THR A 293 8.69 -7.97 15.27
C THR A 293 7.65 -7.14 16.02
N SER A 294 7.61 -5.82 15.77
CA SER A 294 6.65 -4.89 16.38
C SER A 294 6.27 -3.76 15.42
N TRP A 295 5.00 -3.67 15.04
CA TRP A 295 4.47 -2.53 14.28
C TRP A 295 4.38 -1.24 15.12
N CYS A 296 4.22 -1.35 16.44
CA CYS A 296 4.35 -0.18 17.33
C CYS A 296 5.76 0.42 17.25
N TRP A 297 6.79 -0.44 17.20
CA TRP A 297 8.17 0.02 17.03
C TRP A 297 8.39 0.66 15.66
N VAL A 298 7.80 0.11 14.60
CA VAL A 298 7.81 0.71 13.26
C VAL A 298 7.24 2.12 13.29
N LEU A 299 6.04 2.30 13.88
CA LEU A 299 5.41 3.62 14.01
C LEU A 299 6.28 4.58 14.81
N TRP A 300 6.75 4.17 15.98
CA TRP A 300 7.62 4.99 16.81
C TRP A 300 8.89 5.41 16.05
N ARG A 301 9.59 4.46 15.44
CA ARG A 301 10.83 4.72 14.69
C ARG A 301 10.56 5.63 13.51
N PHE A 302 9.48 5.43 12.76
CA PHE A 302 9.10 6.31 11.66
C PHE A 302 9.00 7.77 12.13
N LEU A 303 8.32 8.01 13.26
CA LEU A 303 8.12 9.34 13.82
C LEU A 303 9.41 10.00 14.32
N VAL A 304 10.24 9.27 15.07
CA VAL A 304 11.39 9.86 15.79
C VAL A 304 12.70 9.84 15.01
N ASP A 305 12.90 8.88 14.11
CA ASP A 305 14.15 8.73 13.35
C ASP A 305 14.17 9.74 12.19
N PRO A 306 15.07 10.74 12.18
CA PRO A 306 15.13 11.73 11.12
C PRO A 306 15.53 11.14 9.76
N ALA A 307 16.15 9.94 9.73
CA ALA A 307 16.48 9.25 8.49
C ALA A 307 15.29 8.47 7.88
N MET A 308 14.24 8.23 8.68
CA MET A 308 13.00 7.63 8.20
C MET A 308 12.03 8.70 7.70
N GLY A 309 11.21 8.36 6.71
CA GLY A 309 10.16 9.24 6.19
C GLY A 309 9.70 8.76 4.81
N PRO A 310 8.82 9.49 4.12
CA PRO A 310 8.41 9.11 2.76
C PRO A 310 9.55 9.03 1.75
N TRP A 311 10.68 9.69 2.00
CA TRP A 311 11.90 9.50 1.22
C TRP A 311 12.53 8.11 1.33
N SER A 312 12.23 7.36 2.40
CA SER A 312 12.77 6.03 2.65
C SER A 312 12.07 5.00 1.78
N ARG A 313 12.16 5.14 0.45
CA ARG A 313 11.53 4.26 -0.54
C ARG A 313 12.53 3.92 -1.64
N MET A 314 12.37 2.72 -2.19
CA MET A 314 13.12 2.29 -3.37
C MET A 314 12.29 2.61 -4.61
N HIS A 315 12.91 3.25 -5.59
CA HIS A 315 12.28 3.61 -6.86
C HIS A 315 13.01 2.93 -8.02
N ARG A 316 12.24 2.60 -9.04
CA ARG A 316 12.67 2.10 -10.35
C ARG A 316 12.07 2.99 -11.41
N VAL A 317 12.86 3.27 -12.43
CA VAL A 317 12.36 3.92 -13.63
C VAL A 317 11.59 2.85 -14.41
N MET A 318 10.35 3.14 -14.79
CA MET A 318 9.68 2.35 -15.82
C MET A 318 10.51 2.51 -17.10
N ARG A 319 11.17 1.45 -17.60
CA ARG A 319 11.80 1.57 -18.91
C ARG A 319 10.68 1.80 -19.92
N GLU A 320 10.74 2.92 -20.66
CA GLU A 320 9.71 3.28 -21.63
C GLU A 320 9.36 2.11 -22.56
N GLY A 321 8.05 1.91 -22.78
CA GLY A 321 7.55 1.37 -24.03
C GLY A 321 6.80 0.04 -23.97
N THR A 322 5.50 0.10 -23.70
CA THR A 322 4.47 -0.94 -24.00
C THR A 322 4.51 -2.25 -23.16
N PRO A 323 3.34 -2.91 -22.96
CA PRO A 323 3.25 -4.20 -22.26
C PRO A 323 4.23 -5.27 -22.77
N ALA A 324 4.53 -5.29 -24.07
CA ALA A 324 5.46 -6.24 -24.68
C ALA A 324 6.92 -6.05 -24.22
N ALA A 325 7.36 -4.82 -23.89
CA ALA A 325 8.69 -4.60 -23.34
C ALA A 325 8.78 -4.99 -21.86
N ASN A 326 7.67 -4.84 -21.11
CA ASN A 326 7.57 -5.35 -19.75
C ASN A 326 7.60 -6.88 -19.73
N ASP A 327 6.87 -7.55 -20.63
CA ASP A 327 6.90 -9.02 -20.75
C ASP A 327 8.30 -9.53 -21.15
N LYS A 328 9.00 -8.79 -22.03
CA LYS A 328 10.38 -9.10 -22.40
C LYS A 328 11.38 -8.80 -21.27
N PHE A 329 11.15 -7.79 -20.43
CA PHE A 329 11.97 -7.51 -19.25
C PHE A 329 11.79 -8.58 -18.17
N ILE A 330 10.54 -8.96 -17.87
CA ILE A 330 10.20 -10.07 -16.97
C ILE A 330 10.79 -11.39 -17.52
N GLY A 331 10.77 -11.59 -18.84
CA GLY A 331 11.31 -12.76 -19.52
C GLY A 331 12.82 -12.79 -19.75
N SER A 332 13.55 -11.67 -19.68
CA SER A 332 14.97 -11.59 -20.11
C SER A 332 16.00 -11.80 -19.00
N MET A 333 15.58 -12.32 -17.84
CA MET A 333 16.40 -12.53 -16.64
C MET A 333 16.98 -11.22 -16.10
N CYS A 334 16.34 -10.69 -15.05
CA CYS A 334 16.82 -9.56 -14.26
C CYS A 334 18.31 -9.73 -13.93
N LYS A 335 19.16 -8.91 -14.55
CA LYS A 335 20.57 -8.78 -14.18
C LYS A 335 20.68 -8.16 -12.80
N THR A 336 21.62 -8.64 -12.01
CA THR A 336 21.96 -8.11 -10.68
C THR A 336 22.54 -6.70 -10.79
N ALA A 337 22.45 -5.91 -9.71
CA ALA A 337 22.97 -4.53 -9.69
C ALA A 337 24.48 -4.44 -10.03
N ALA A 338 25.24 -5.52 -9.82
CA ALA A 338 26.66 -5.61 -10.18
C ALA A 338 26.90 -5.71 -11.70
N GLU A 339 25.90 -6.15 -12.48
CA GLU A 339 26.03 -6.42 -13.91
C GLU A 339 25.58 -5.24 -14.80
N THR A 340 25.13 -4.12 -14.22
CA THR A 340 24.52 -3.02 -14.98
C THR A 340 25.38 -1.76 -15.15
N GLY A 341 26.54 -1.64 -14.47
CA GLY A 341 27.41 -0.45 -14.63
C GLY A 341 26.64 0.87 -14.63
N ALA A 342 25.72 1.04 -13.68
CA ALA A 342 24.52 1.86 -13.78
C ALA A 342 24.73 3.36 -14.08
N TRP A 343 24.91 3.66 -15.36
CA TRP A 343 25.00 4.99 -15.96
C TRP A 343 23.65 5.73 -15.99
N GLU A 344 22.52 5.05 -15.81
CA GLU A 344 21.18 5.66 -15.83
C GLU A 344 20.84 6.42 -14.53
N ALA A 345 21.40 6.01 -13.38
CA ALA A 345 21.42 6.84 -12.17
C ALA A 345 22.26 8.12 -12.38
N ALA A 346 23.31 8.04 -13.21
CA ALA A 346 24.12 9.19 -13.60
C ALA A 346 23.41 10.08 -14.63
N ARG A 347 22.63 9.51 -15.57
CA ARG A 347 21.81 10.26 -16.54
C ARG A 347 20.62 10.97 -15.89
N SER A 348 19.92 10.34 -14.93
CA SER A 348 18.88 11.02 -14.15
C SER A 348 19.45 12.17 -13.32
N ALA A 349 20.67 12.02 -12.79
CA ALA A 349 21.42 13.10 -12.14
C ALA A 349 21.83 14.21 -13.12
N GLU A 350 22.22 13.88 -14.35
CA GLU A 350 22.60 14.85 -15.38
C GLU A 350 21.40 15.65 -15.93
N VAL A 351 20.22 15.02 -16.05
CA VAL A 351 18.97 15.68 -16.45
C VAL A 351 18.41 16.57 -15.32
N LEU A 352 18.61 16.17 -14.06
CA LEU A 352 18.36 17.01 -12.88
C LEU A 352 19.24 18.26 -12.88
N ASP A 353 20.52 18.12 -13.23
CA ASP A 353 21.52 19.20 -13.24
C ASP A 353 21.28 20.22 -14.38
N LYS A 354 20.78 19.75 -15.53
CA LYS A 354 20.56 20.57 -16.73
C LYS A 354 19.21 21.29 -16.78
N GLY A 355 18.21 20.90 -15.96
CA GLY A 355 16.87 21.51 -16.06
C GLY A 355 15.98 21.45 -14.81
N GLY A 356 16.47 20.94 -13.67
CA GLY A 356 15.74 20.94 -12.40
C GLY A 356 14.51 20.02 -12.36
N ALA A 357 13.83 19.97 -11.20
CA ALA A 357 12.73 19.02 -10.95
C ALA A 357 11.58 19.15 -11.96
N SER A 358 11.31 20.32 -12.53
CA SER A 358 10.30 20.53 -13.58
C SER A 358 10.73 20.10 -14.98
N ALA A 359 12.03 20.01 -15.31
CA ALA A 359 12.52 19.43 -16.57
C ALA A 359 12.87 17.95 -16.44
N LEU A 360 13.30 17.50 -15.26
CA LEU A 360 13.23 16.09 -14.89
C LEU A 360 11.77 15.66 -14.94
N GLN A 361 10.84 16.43 -14.37
CA GLN A 361 9.41 16.16 -14.48
C GLN A 361 8.88 16.43 -15.88
N ALA A 362 9.42 17.29 -16.75
CA ALA A 362 8.98 17.40 -18.16
C ALA A 362 9.56 16.29 -19.05
N ALA A 363 10.76 15.78 -18.73
CA ALA A 363 11.38 14.58 -19.31
C ALA A 363 10.82 13.28 -18.68
N MET A 364 10.19 13.37 -17.52
CA MET A 364 9.41 12.34 -16.81
C MET A 364 7.89 12.65 -16.84
N GLY A 365 7.45 13.60 -17.70
CA GLY A 365 6.05 13.97 -17.99
C GLY A 365 5.12 14.65 -16.95
N GLY A 366 5.40 15.86 -16.46
CA GLY A 366 4.42 16.92 -16.22
C GLY A 366 4.08 17.34 -14.77
N LYS A 367 3.89 18.66 -14.62
CA LYS A 367 2.79 19.40 -13.94
C LYS A 367 3.14 20.91 -14.11
N SER A 368 2.26 21.86 -14.44
CA SER A 368 0.80 21.99 -14.44
C SER A 368 0.34 22.88 -15.62
N ALA A 369 -0.72 22.47 -16.32
CA ALA A 369 -1.21 23.03 -17.59
C ALA A 369 -1.61 24.53 -17.61
N GLY A 370 -1.73 25.22 -16.47
CA GLY A 370 -2.28 26.59 -16.43
C GLY A 370 -1.30 27.71 -16.80
N ARG A 371 0.01 27.51 -16.61
CA ARG A 371 1.00 28.61 -16.73
C ARG A 371 1.58 28.79 -18.14
N LEU A 372 1.54 27.73 -18.95
CA LEU A 372 2.09 27.73 -20.32
C LEU A 372 1.14 28.35 -21.36
N ILE A 373 -0.18 28.33 -21.14
CA ILE A 373 -1.15 28.97 -22.05
C ILE A 373 -0.98 30.51 -22.06
N ARG A 374 -0.58 31.12 -20.95
CA ARG A 374 -0.30 32.57 -20.91
C ARG A 374 1.05 32.97 -21.50
N LYS A 375 2.04 32.09 -21.44
CA LYS A 375 3.40 32.39 -21.93
C LYS A 375 3.57 32.12 -23.42
N ALA A 376 2.87 31.11 -23.96
CA ALA A 376 2.86 30.82 -25.39
C ALA A 376 2.12 31.88 -26.24
N ASN A 377 1.18 32.63 -25.65
CA ASN A 377 0.49 33.73 -26.35
C ASN A 377 1.23 35.07 -26.29
N SER A 378 2.26 35.23 -25.44
CA SER A 378 3.07 36.46 -25.37
C SER A 378 4.34 36.40 -26.22
N GLU A 379 4.67 35.23 -26.79
CA GLU A 379 5.90 35.00 -27.57
C GLU A 379 5.64 34.89 -29.08
N ASN A 380 4.42 35.21 -29.54
CA ASN A 380 4.03 35.25 -30.96
C ASN A 380 3.71 36.66 -31.48
N GLU A 381 4.05 37.74 -30.76
CA GLU A 381 4.10 39.05 -31.40
C GLU A 381 5.48 39.24 -32.04
N PRO A 382 5.54 39.39 -33.38
CA PRO A 382 6.81 39.61 -34.07
C PRO A 382 7.39 40.96 -33.66
N GLN A 383 8.66 40.96 -33.24
CA GLN A 383 9.41 42.19 -33.05
C GLN A 383 9.69 42.84 -34.41
N ASN A 384 8.98 43.95 -34.67
CA ASN A 384 9.45 45.13 -35.40
C ASN A 384 8.70 46.36 -34.89
#